data_AF-A0A170UEZ7-F1
#
_entry.id   AF-A0A170UEZ7-F1
#
_cell.length_a   1.000
_cell.length_b   1.000
_cell.length_c   1.000
_cell.angle_alpha   90.00
_cell.angle_beta   90.00
_cell.angle_gamma   90.00
#
_symmetry.space_group_name_H-M   'P 1'
#
loop_
_entity.id
_entity.type
_entity.pdbx_description
1 polymer ?
#
loop_
_entity_poly.entity_id
_entity_poly.type
_entity_poly.pdbx_seq_one_letter_code
_entity_poly.pdbx_strand_id
1 'polypeptide(L)'
;SLIIKKSHEIKEKAKMIDVFSLFKWEIMMYSKILTKYEQLMNEYDDNKDKLWSSLIGYQPYKLIVFQDLKLENYKMADRTALLDKCHAKLVLNSLGRFH
;
A
#
# COMPACT_ATOMS: atom_id res chain seq x y z
N SER A 1 12.98 -8.20 7.73
CA SER A 1 12.03 -7.36 8.47
C SER A 1 10.69 -7.37 7.74
N LEU A 2 9.57 -7.28 8.45
CA LEU A 2 8.20 -7.28 7.92
C LEU A 2 7.36 -6.22 8.64
N ILE A 3 6.37 -5.63 7.95
CA ILE A 3 5.43 -4.68 8.54
C ILE A 3 4.11 -5.39 8.81
N ILE A 4 3.65 -5.34 10.06
CA ILE A 4 2.41 -6.00 10.49
C ILE A 4 1.39 -4.95 10.93
N LYS A 5 0.27 -4.86 10.19
CA LYS A 5 -0.88 -4.03 10.55
C LYS A 5 -1.92 -4.91 11.24
N LYS A 6 -2.28 -4.58 12.49
CA LYS A 6 -3.29 -5.30 13.28
C LYS A 6 -4.49 -4.41 13.59
N SER A 7 -5.66 -5.02 13.70
CA SER A 7 -6.85 -4.37 14.25
C SER A 7 -6.57 -3.84 15.67
N HIS A 8 -7.27 -2.77 16.06
CA HIS A 8 -7.11 -2.19 17.37
C HIS A 8 -7.64 -3.14 18.46
N GLU A 9 -6.94 -3.23 19.59
CA GLU A 9 -7.38 -4.06 20.72
C GLU A 9 -8.61 -3.47 21.43
N ILE A 10 -8.76 -2.15 21.36
CA ILE A 10 -9.92 -1.43 21.91
C ILE A 10 -11.13 -1.67 21.00
N LYS A 11 -12.15 -2.34 21.54
CA LYS A 11 -13.37 -2.75 20.83
C LYS A 11 -14.09 -1.61 20.08
N GLU A 12 -14.12 -0.41 20.65
CA GLU A 12 -14.79 0.75 20.02
C GLU A 12 -14.06 1.23 18.76
N LYS A 13 -12.72 1.31 18.82
CA LYS A 13 -11.89 1.65 17.66
C LYS A 13 -11.90 0.52 16.62
N ALA A 14 -11.92 -0.73 17.06
CA ALA A 14 -12.08 -1.87 16.16
C ALA A 14 -13.44 -1.84 15.42
N LYS A 15 -14.53 -1.52 16.14
CA LYS A 15 -15.85 -1.34 15.54
C LYS A 15 -15.86 -0.21 14.51
N MET A 16 -15.25 0.94 14.78
CA MET A 16 -15.13 2.00 13.77
C MET A 16 -14.40 1.52 12.50
N ILE A 17 -13.28 0.82 12.66
CA ILE A 17 -12.51 0.27 11.53
C ILE A 17 -13.37 -0.72 10.71
N ASP A 18 -14.19 -1.51 11.40
CA ASP A 18 -15.09 -2.50 10.79
C ASP A 18 -16.28 -1.85 10.07
N VAL A 19 -16.85 -0.78 10.64
CA VAL A 19 -17.91 0.04 9.99
C VAL A 19 -17.44 0.55 8.62
N PHE A 20 -16.19 1.01 8.53
CA PHE A 20 -15.60 1.43 7.26
C PHE A 20 -15.04 0.27 6.42
N SER A 21 -15.11 -0.97 6.91
CA SER A 21 -14.60 -2.17 6.25
C SER A 21 -13.15 -2.02 5.77
N LEU A 22 -12.31 -1.27 6.50
CA LEU A 22 -11.00 -0.83 6.01
C LEU A 22 -10.09 -2.01 5.67
N PHE A 23 -10.04 -3.02 6.55
CA PHE A 23 -9.26 -4.25 6.30
C PHE A 23 -9.77 -5.00 5.07
N LYS A 24 -11.09 -5.06 4.86
CA LYS A 24 -11.67 -5.75 3.69
C LYS A 24 -11.25 -5.06 2.40
N TRP A 25 -11.36 -3.73 2.32
CA TRP A 25 -10.97 -2.96 1.15
C TRP A 25 -9.46 -3.03 0.89
N GLU A 26 -8.64 -2.92 1.94
CA GLU A 26 -7.18 -2.99 1.82
C GLU A 26 -6.71 -4.38 1.38
N ILE A 27 -7.26 -5.46 1.96
CA ILE A 27 -6.98 -6.82 1.51
C ILE A 27 -7.39 -6.99 0.04
N MET A 28 -8.58 -6.52 -0.34
CA MET A 28 -9.04 -6.62 -1.73
C MET A 28 -8.12 -5.84 -2.68
N MET A 29 -7.67 -4.64 -2.28
CA MET A 29 -6.76 -3.81 -3.05
C MET A 29 -5.46 -4.55 -3.35
N TYR A 30 -4.78 -5.04 -2.31
CA TYR A 30 -3.49 -5.71 -2.46
C TYR A 30 -3.57 -7.11 -3.06
N SER A 31 -4.62 -7.88 -2.78
CA SER A 31 -4.72 -9.26 -3.29
C SER A 31 -5.27 -9.35 -4.71
N LYS A 32 -6.12 -8.40 -5.13
CA LYS A 32 -6.82 -8.46 -6.42
C LYS A 32 -6.49 -7.30 -7.34
N ILE A 33 -6.70 -6.06 -6.88
CA ILE A 33 -6.61 -4.88 -7.76
C ILE A 33 -5.17 -4.66 -8.21
N LEU A 34 -4.23 -4.63 -7.26
CA LEU A 34 -2.82 -4.43 -7.54
C LEU A 34 -2.24 -5.61 -8.34
N THR A 35 -2.63 -6.85 -8.05
CA THR A 35 -2.22 -8.02 -8.86
C THR A 35 -2.67 -7.90 -10.32
N LYS A 36 -3.91 -7.46 -10.57
CA LYS A 36 -4.39 -7.21 -11.94
C LYS A 36 -3.63 -6.07 -12.61
N TYR A 37 -3.28 -5.04 -11.85
CA TYR A 37 -2.46 -3.95 -12.36
C TYR A 37 -1.05 -4.45 -12.75
N GLU A 38 -0.44 -5.34 -11.98
CA GLU A 38 0.84 -5.97 -12.35
C GLU A 38 0.73 -6.80 -13.65
N GLN A 39 -0.38 -7.51 -13.83
CA GLN A 39 -0.65 -8.24 -15.07
C GLN A 39 -0.73 -7.29 -16.27
N LEU A 40 -1.44 -6.16 -16.11
CA LEU A 40 -1.54 -5.13 -17.13
C LEU A 40 -0.17 -4.51 -17.42
N MET A 41 0.62 -4.15 -16.40
CA MET A 41 1.98 -3.67 -16.60
C MET A 41 2.83 -4.65 -17.43
N ASN A 42 2.74 -5.94 -17.13
CA ASN A 42 3.47 -6.98 -17.85
C ASN A 42 2.99 -7.16 -19.30
N GLU A 43 1.68 -7.01 -19.56
CA GLU A 43 1.09 -7.09 -20.90
C GLU A 43 1.58 -5.96 -21.82
N TYR A 44 1.78 -4.76 -21.26
CA TYR A 44 2.27 -3.59 -22.01
C TYR A 44 3.79 -3.40 -21.92
N ASP A 45 4.54 -4.39 -21.42
CA ASP A 45 6.00 -4.35 -21.23
C ASP A 45 6.49 -3.11 -20.43
N ASP A 46 5.68 -2.68 -19.46
CA ASP A 46 6.01 -1.59 -18.55
C ASP A 46 6.96 -2.08 -17.46
N ASN A 47 8.26 -2.04 -17.78
CA ASN A 47 9.37 -2.46 -16.93
C ASN A 47 9.68 -1.49 -15.76
N LYS A 48 8.78 -0.55 -15.45
CA LYS A 48 8.95 0.35 -14.30
C LYS A 48 8.62 -0.35 -12.98
N ASP A 49 9.28 0.09 -11.93
CA ASP A 49 9.06 -0.39 -10.56
C ASP A 49 7.60 -0.29 -10.11
N LYS A 50 7.24 -1.18 -9.18
CA LYS A 50 5.92 -1.20 -8.54
C LYS A 50 5.77 0.01 -7.62
N LEU A 51 4.56 0.57 -7.56
CA LEU A 51 4.24 1.72 -6.71
C LEU A 51 3.77 1.32 -5.31
N TRP A 52 3.75 0.02 -4.99
CA TRP A 52 3.24 -0.55 -3.75
C TRP A 52 4.16 -1.64 -3.21
N SER A 53 4.08 -1.90 -1.90
CA SER A 53 4.75 -3.02 -1.26
C SER A 53 4.06 -4.36 -1.58
N SER A 54 4.83 -5.45 -1.55
CA SER A 54 4.26 -6.79 -1.67
C SER A 54 3.43 -7.20 -0.45
N LEU A 55 2.27 -7.83 -0.70
CA LEU A 55 1.45 -8.48 0.31
C LEU A 55 2.04 -9.85 0.63
N ILE A 56 2.44 -10.08 1.88
CA ILE A 56 3.03 -11.36 2.33
C ILE A 56 1.95 -12.30 2.86
N GLY A 57 0.94 -11.75 3.54
CA GLY A 57 -0.17 -12.53 4.07
C GLY A 57 -1.18 -11.66 4.80
N TYR A 58 -2.36 -12.21 5.07
CA TYR A 58 -3.40 -11.50 5.82
C TYR A 58 -4.30 -12.48 6.59
N GLN A 59 -4.92 -11.97 7.64
CA GLN A 59 -6.07 -12.59 8.29
C GLN A 59 -7.26 -11.64 8.14
N PRO A 60 -8.39 -12.10 7.55
CA PRO A 60 -9.56 -11.25 7.33
C PRO A 60 -9.97 -10.48 8.59
N TYR A 61 -10.23 -9.18 8.44
CA TYR A 61 -10.66 -8.25 9.48
C TYR A 61 -9.70 -8.07 10.67
N LYS A 62 -8.55 -8.75 10.71
CA LYS A 62 -7.69 -8.79 11.89
C LYS A 62 -6.27 -8.31 11.65
N LEU A 63 -5.66 -8.71 10.53
CA LEU A 63 -4.23 -8.49 10.29
C LEU A 63 -3.87 -8.48 8.81
N ILE A 64 -2.89 -7.65 8.44
CA ILE A 64 -2.24 -7.65 7.13
C ILE A 64 -0.72 -7.58 7.34
N VAL A 65 0.03 -8.35 6.57
CA VAL A 65 1.50 -8.42 6.61
C VAL A 65 2.05 -7.97 5.26
N PHE A 66 2.92 -6.97 5.30
CA PHE A 66 3.57 -6.39 4.14
C PHE A 66 5.08 -6.57 4.18
N GLN A 67 5.69 -6.55 3.00
CA GLN A 67 7.12 -6.36 2.83
C GLN A 67 7.56 -5.05 3.50
N ASP A 68 8.71 -5.10 4.18
CA ASP A 68 9.33 -3.88 4.73
C ASP A 68 10.18 -3.18 3.66
N LEU A 69 9.66 -2.09 3.11
CA LEU A 69 10.32 -1.29 2.08
C LEU A 69 11.57 -0.56 2.60
N LYS A 70 11.79 -0.45 3.91
CA LYS A 70 13.04 0.11 4.43
C LYS A 70 14.26 -0.71 4.02
N LEU A 71 14.09 -2.01 3.79
CA LEU A 71 15.15 -2.90 3.30
C LEU A 71 15.58 -2.58 1.87
N GLU A 72 14.69 -1.95 1.10
CA GLU A 72 14.96 -1.47 -0.26
C GLU A 72 15.36 0.02 -0.26
N ASN A 73 15.71 0.57 0.90
CA ASN A 73 16.13 1.96 1.10
C ASN A 73 15.04 3.03 0.90
N TYR A 74 13.75 2.64 0.86
CA TYR A 74 12.66 3.61 0.85
C TYR A 74 12.60 4.37 2.19
N LYS A 75 12.31 5.67 2.10
CA LYS A 75 12.18 6.57 3.23
C LYS A 75 10.82 7.22 3.24
N MET A 76 10.25 7.37 4.43
CA MET A 76 9.02 8.13 4.61
C MET A 76 9.35 9.62 4.50
N ALA A 77 8.70 10.31 3.58
CA ALA A 77 8.77 11.77 3.51
C ALA A 77 8.11 12.40 4.74
N ASP A 78 8.64 13.54 5.19
CA ASP A 78 8.03 14.32 6.26
C ASP A 78 6.67 14.85 5.80
N ARG A 79 5.62 14.48 6.54
CA ARG A 79 4.22 14.84 6.22
C ARG A 79 3.87 16.27 6.60
N THR A 80 4.69 16.90 7.45
CA THR A 80 4.49 18.28 7.90
C THR A 80 5.26 19.29 7.06
N ALA A 81 6.25 18.82 6.30
CA ALA A 81 7.01 19.63 5.36
C ALA A 81 6.41 19.58 3.96
N LEU A 82 6.76 20.57 3.13
CA LEU A 82 6.49 20.52 1.70
C LEU A 82 7.40 19.50 1.02
N LEU A 83 6.87 18.88 -0.04
CA LEU A 83 7.61 17.95 -0.86
C LEU A 83 8.55 18.73 -1.79
N ASP A 84 9.84 18.36 -1.84
CA ASP A 84 10.73 18.98 -2.83
C ASP A 84 10.31 18.62 -4.26
N LYS A 85 10.82 19.40 -5.21
CA LYS A 85 10.46 19.30 -6.63
C LYS A 85 10.68 17.89 -7.20
N CYS A 86 11.73 17.18 -6.78
CA CYS A 86 12.04 15.85 -7.30
C CYS A 86 10.99 14.83 -6.83
N HIS A 87 10.69 14.82 -5.53
CA HIS A 87 9.67 13.95 -4.99
C HIS A 87 8.26 14.33 -5.49
N ALA A 88 7.95 15.61 -5.65
CA ALA A 88 6.66 16.06 -6.20
C ALA A 88 6.46 15.56 -7.65
N LYS A 89 7.49 15.67 -8.49
CA LYS A 89 7.44 15.15 -9.86
C LYS A 89 7.26 13.62 -9.87
N LEU A 90 7.96 12.91 -8.99
CA LEU A 90 7.82 11.45 -8.85
C LEU A 90 6.36 11.08 -8.49
N VAL A 91 5.81 11.68 -7.43
CA VAL A 91 4.44 11.40 -6.97
C VAL A 91 3.40 11.69 -8.05
N LEU A 92 3.51 12.83 -8.75
CA LEU A 92 2.58 13.19 -9.82
C LEU A 92 2.64 12.20 -10.99
N ASN A 93 3.84 11.79 -11.41
CA ASN A 93 4.01 10.79 -12.48
C ASN A 93 3.48 9.42 -12.05
N SER A 94 3.75 9.01 -10.81
CA SER A 94 3.23 7.75 -10.25
C SER A 94 1.70 7.75 -10.16
N LEU A 95 1.10 8.87 -9.76
CA LEU A 95 -0.35 9.01 -9.69
C LEU A 95 -0.98 8.98 -11.08
N GLY A 96 -0.41 9.72 -12.04
CA GLY A 96 -0.88 9.71 -13.43
C GLY A 96 -0.72 8.37 -14.13
N ARG A 97 0.28 7.57 -13.73
CA ARG A 97 0.41 6.17 -14.17
C ARG A 97 -0.68 5.29 -13.56
N PHE A 98 -0.97 5.47 -12.27
CA PHE A 98 -1.94 4.65 -11.55
C PHE A 98 -3.40 4.93 -11.95
N HIS A 99 -3.73 6.19 -12.26
CA HIS A 99 -5.05 6.65 -12.69
C HIS A 99 -5.44 6.11 -14.07
#